data_AF-A0A933PEX8-F1
#
_entry.id   AF-A0A933PEX8-F1
#
_cell.length_a   1.000
_cell.length_b   1.000
_cell.length_c   1.000
_cell.angle_alpha   90.00
_cell.angle_beta   90.00
_cell.angle_gamma   90.00
#
_symmetry.space_group_name_H-M   'P 1'
#
loop_
_entity.id
_entity.type
_entity.pdbx_description
1 polymer ?
#
loop_
_entity_poly.entity_id
_entity_poly.type
_entity_poly.pdbx_seq_one_letter_code
_entity_poly.pdbx_strand_id
1 'polypeptide(L)'
;MTAVTPCAVLWVGGGSGAGKTTLVRAVAGLLDLRIYHLDARSYDHVRRATGGAFPRTQAFNAMTYDHRWLRAPDVLAEEFLAVSAERMALVTEDLDALGPGATVLAEGPQVLPDLVAPLLTSPDAAVWLLPTERFSREAVTARAEVMPSSREAEAVENRHRRDVLVTAALRERADALGLRTVAVDGGRSVSGTVDRFVSSLLRMPGGLVRAATGEERALMRRQENQVMARQLTLYREDLGVGALPDPPPGPFSCECSTLGCAAEAWLPVDEYLRRRAAGPLVVHVV
;
A
#
# COMPACT_ATOMS: atom_id res chain seq x y z
N MET A 1 -3.76 -30.84 18.26
CA MET A 1 -3.08 -29.71 17.62
C MET A 1 -4.12 -28.61 17.46
N THR A 2 -4.14 -27.60 18.32
CA THR A 2 -4.99 -26.42 18.14
C THR A 2 -4.54 -25.72 16.88
N ALA A 3 -5.42 -25.64 15.86
CA ALA A 3 -5.14 -24.89 14.66
C ALA A 3 -4.82 -23.44 15.06
N VAL A 4 -3.64 -22.97 14.68
CA VAL A 4 -3.24 -21.58 14.90
C VAL A 4 -4.09 -20.74 13.97
N THR A 5 -4.97 -19.91 14.53
CA THR A 5 -5.82 -19.03 13.72
C THR A 5 -4.96 -17.96 13.06
N PRO A 6 -4.96 -17.83 11.73
CA PRO A 6 -4.25 -16.74 11.05
C PRO A 6 -4.81 -15.38 11.48
N CYS A 7 -3.99 -14.32 11.34
CA CYS A 7 -4.46 -12.97 11.62
C CYS A 7 -5.66 -12.58 10.74
N ALA A 8 -6.61 -11.85 11.30
CA ALA A 8 -7.70 -11.29 10.51
C ALA A 8 -7.16 -10.19 9.58
N VAL A 9 -7.58 -10.18 8.32
CA VAL A 9 -7.18 -9.18 7.33
C VAL A 9 -8.36 -8.29 6.98
N LEU A 10 -8.12 -6.99 7.01
CA LEU A 10 -9.02 -5.94 6.58
C LEU A 10 -8.42 -5.24 5.36
N TRP A 11 -9.18 -5.19 4.27
CA TRP A 11 -8.68 -4.73 2.98
C TRP A 11 -9.08 -3.28 2.71
N VAL A 12 -8.10 -2.46 2.34
CA VAL A 12 -8.30 -1.06 1.94
C VAL A 12 -7.78 -0.88 0.53
N GLY A 13 -8.67 -1.04 -0.44
CA GLY A 13 -8.38 -0.79 -1.85
C GLY A 13 -8.72 0.63 -2.27
N GLY A 14 -8.44 0.97 -3.53
CA GLY A 14 -8.83 2.26 -4.10
C GLY A 14 -7.81 2.90 -5.02
N GLY A 15 -8.24 3.93 -5.75
CA GLY A 15 -7.44 4.63 -6.75
C GLY A 15 -6.17 5.29 -6.18
N SER A 16 -5.19 5.52 -7.05
CA SER A 16 -4.00 6.32 -6.74
C SER A 16 -4.41 7.71 -6.23
N GLY A 17 -3.73 8.23 -5.21
CA GLY A 17 -4.05 9.53 -4.62
C GLY A 17 -5.26 9.57 -3.68
N ALA A 18 -5.97 8.46 -3.44
CA ALA A 18 -7.18 8.46 -2.60
C ALA A 18 -6.97 8.64 -1.07
N GLY A 19 -5.73 8.78 -0.60
CA GLY A 19 -5.42 8.91 0.83
C GLY A 19 -5.41 7.59 1.64
N LYS A 20 -5.37 6.42 0.97
CA LYS A 20 -5.36 5.08 1.62
C LYS A 20 -4.27 4.94 2.68
N THR A 21 -3.02 5.15 2.30
CA THR A 21 -1.85 5.05 3.18
C THR A 21 -1.99 5.97 4.40
N THR A 22 -2.46 7.20 4.21
CA THR A 22 -2.72 8.16 5.29
C THR A 22 -3.80 7.64 6.25
N LEU A 23 -4.92 7.15 5.72
CA LEU A 23 -6.01 6.57 6.52
C LEU A 23 -5.51 5.36 7.31
N VAL A 24 -4.88 4.40 6.64
CA VAL A 24 -4.43 3.14 7.23
C VAL A 24 -3.40 3.37 8.33
N ARG A 25 -2.46 4.30 8.16
CA ARG A 25 -1.51 4.64 9.22
C ARG A 25 -2.16 5.27 10.43
N ALA A 26 -3.05 6.24 10.23
CA ALA A 26 -3.75 6.88 11.34
C ALA A 26 -4.55 5.83 12.14
N VAL A 27 -5.28 4.95 11.45
CA VAL A 27 -6.10 3.90 12.06
C VAL A 27 -5.23 2.85 12.76
N ALA A 28 -4.16 2.39 12.12
CA ALA A 28 -3.22 1.43 12.69
C ALA A 28 -2.47 1.97 13.91
N GLY A 29 -2.20 3.28 13.93
CA GLY A 29 -1.65 3.97 15.10
C GLY A 29 -2.66 3.98 16.24
N LEU A 30 -3.88 4.47 16.00
CA LEU A 30 -4.94 4.59 17.01
C LEU A 30 -5.38 3.25 17.62
N LEU A 31 -5.41 2.21 16.79
CA LEU A 31 -5.92 0.88 17.17
C LEU A 31 -4.81 -0.15 17.35
N ASP A 32 -3.53 0.23 17.24
CA ASP A 32 -2.38 -0.69 17.34
C ASP A 32 -2.54 -1.94 16.46
N LEU A 33 -3.04 -1.73 15.23
CA LEU A 33 -3.20 -2.76 14.21
C LEU A 33 -1.94 -2.88 13.38
N ARG A 34 -1.76 -3.99 12.67
CA ARG A 34 -0.65 -4.20 11.74
C ARG A 34 -0.96 -3.59 10.37
N ILE A 35 0.05 -3.11 9.66
CA ILE A 35 -0.10 -2.58 8.29
C ILE A 35 0.58 -3.52 7.30
N TYR A 36 -0.07 -3.77 6.17
CA TYR A 36 0.51 -4.43 5.02
C TYR A 36 0.34 -3.53 3.78
N HIS A 37 1.41 -2.87 3.37
CA HIS A 37 1.45 -2.06 2.14
C HIS A 37 1.80 -2.98 0.96
N LEU A 38 0.87 -3.18 0.02
CA LEU A 38 1.09 -4.01 -1.16
C LEU A 38 2.19 -3.41 -2.06
N ASP A 39 2.17 -2.09 -2.24
CA ASP A 39 3.13 -1.38 -3.07
C ASP A 39 4.55 -1.38 -2.48
N ALA A 40 4.67 -1.40 -1.15
CA ALA A 40 5.95 -1.55 -0.43
C ALA A 40 6.60 -2.94 -0.58
N ARG A 41 6.04 -3.82 -1.42
CA ARG A 41 6.58 -5.14 -1.69
C ARG A 41 6.78 -5.38 -3.18
N SER A 42 6.50 -4.39 -4.01
CA SER A 42 6.55 -4.50 -5.46
C SER A 42 7.88 -5.08 -5.93
N TYR A 43 9.01 -4.48 -5.52
CA TYR A 43 10.33 -4.94 -5.97
C TYR A 43 10.76 -6.27 -5.36
N ASP A 44 10.30 -6.59 -4.15
CA ASP A 44 10.49 -7.93 -3.59
C ASP A 44 9.77 -8.99 -4.40
N HIS A 45 8.50 -8.73 -4.71
CA HIS A 45 7.66 -9.62 -5.51
C HIS A 45 8.22 -9.81 -6.91
N VAL A 46 8.75 -8.76 -7.54
CA VAL A 46 9.48 -8.88 -8.83
C VAL A 46 10.63 -9.89 -8.72
N ARG A 47 11.43 -9.83 -7.65
CA ARG A 47 12.56 -10.75 -7.45
C ARG A 47 12.13 -12.19 -7.14
N ARG A 48 10.98 -12.38 -6.48
CA ARG A 48 10.39 -13.71 -6.21
C ARG A 48 9.70 -14.30 -7.42
N ALA A 49 9.24 -13.45 -8.33
CA ALA A 49 8.56 -13.80 -9.55
C ALA A 49 9.48 -14.44 -10.61
N THR A 50 10.22 -15.49 -10.25
CA THR A 50 11.14 -16.22 -11.13
C THR A 50 10.47 -17.47 -11.74
N GLY A 51 11.07 -18.06 -12.78
CA GLY A 51 10.66 -19.37 -13.29
C GLY A 51 9.32 -19.39 -14.07
N GLY A 52 8.91 -18.28 -14.66
CA GLY A 52 7.70 -18.21 -15.51
C GLY A 52 6.35 -18.17 -14.79
N ALA A 53 6.31 -18.10 -13.46
CA ALA A 53 5.06 -18.08 -12.68
C ALA A 53 4.23 -16.79 -12.86
N PHE A 54 4.88 -15.66 -13.19
CA PHE A 54 4.22 -14.36 -13.38
C PHE A 54 4.70 -13.69 -14.67
N PRO A 55 4.30 -14.22 -15.84
CA PRO A 55 4.83 -13.81 -17.13
C PRO A 55 4.53 -12.35 -17.48
N ARG A 56 3.36 -11.80 -17.11
CA ARG A 56 3.07 -10.38 -17.37
C ARG A 56 3.89 -9.46 -16.49
N THR A 57 4.07 -9.82 -15.22
CA THR A 57 4.94 -9.09 -14.29
C THR A 57 6.37 -9.08 -14.81
N GLN A 58 6.90 -10.23 -15.26
CA GLN A 58 8.24 -10.31 -15.86
C GLN A 58 8.34 -9.46 -17.13
N ALA A 59 7.37 -9.55 -18.04
CA ALA A 59 7.35 -8.77 -19.28
C ALA A 59 7.30 -7.26 -19.00
N PHE A 60 6.44 -6.82 -18.08
CA PHE A 60 6.32 -5.42 -17.68
C PHE A 60 7.63 -4.89 -17.09
N ASN A 61 8.29 -5.66 -16.22
CA ASN A 61 9.56 -5.24 -15.60
C ASN A 61 10.75 -5.27 -16.56
N ALA A 62 10.70 -6.09 -17.61
CA ALA A 62 11.74 -6.11 -18.64
C ALA A 62 11.69 -4.88 -19.58
N MET A 63 10.58 -4.14 -19.60
CA MET A 63 10.44 -2.94 -20.42
C MET A 63 11.26 -1.77 -19.85
N THR A 64 11.78 -0.92 -20.73
CA THR A 64 12.30 0.41 -20.35
C THR A 64 11.15 1.29 -19.86
N TYR A 65 11.45 2.37 -19.12
CA TYR A 65 10.42 3.31 -18.68
C TYR A 65 9.62 3.92 -19.83
N ASP A 66 10.28 4.22 -20.95
CA ASP A 66 9.61 4.68 -22.17
C ASP A 66 8.62 3.64 -22.72
N HIS A 67 9.07 2.39 -22.87
CA HIS A 67 8.18 1.30 -23.33
C HIS A 67 7.06 1.00 -22.33
N ARG A 68 7.27 1.25 -21.04
CA ARG A 68 6.21 1.13 -20.03
C ARG A 68 5.21 2.25 -20.18
N TRP A 69 5.63 3.50 -20.04
CA TRP A 69 4.77 4.66 -19.73
C TRP A 69 4.33 5.51 -20.92
N LEU A 70 4.91 5.29 -22.10
CA LEU A 70 4.50 5.98 -23.34
C LEU A 70 3.48 5.18 -24.15
N ARG A 71 3.00 4.05 -23.61
CA ARG A 71 1.86 3.32 -24.16
C ARG A 71 0.56 4.06 -23.87
N ALA A 72 -0.47 3.73 -24.66
CA ALA A 72 -1.80 4.30 -24.48
C ALA A 72 -2.37 4.01 -23.08
N PRO A 73 -3.10 4.95 -22.44
CA PRO A 73 -3.55 4.81 -21.06
C PRO A 73 -4.42 3.57 -20.76
N ASP A 74 -5.22 3.13 -21.74
CA ASP A 74 -6.04 1.91 -21.68
C ASP A 74 -5.17 0.66 -21.59
N VAL A 75 -4.12 0.56 -22.40
CA VAL A 75 -3.12 -0.52 -22.33
C VAL A 75 -2.42 -0.52 -20.96
N LEU A 76 -2.08 0.65 -20.43
CA LEU A 76 -1.47 0.76 -19.09
C LEU A 76 -2.42 0.29 -17.98
N ALA A 77 -3.71 0.60 -18.11
CA ALA A 77 -4.73 0.20 -17.15
C ALA A 77 -4.96 -1.32 -17.18
N GLU A 78 -5.08 -1.91 -18.38
CA GLU A 78 -5.19 -3.36 -18.55
C GLU A 78 -3.97 -4.08 -17.95
N GLU A 79 -2.77 -3.62 -18.28
CA GLU A 79 -1.52 -4.17 -17.77
C GLU A 79 -1.46 -4.09 -16.23
N PHE A 80 -1.85 -2.95 -15.65
CA PHE A 80 -1.87 -2.77 -14.20
C PHE A 80 -2.80 -3.78 -13.52
N LEU A 81 -4.00 -4.00 -14.06
CA LEU A 81 -4.97 -4.95 -13.51
C LEU A 81 -4.43 -6.39 -13.64
N ALA A 82 -3.85 -6.74 -14.78
CA ALA A 82 -3.33 -8.08 -15.03
C ALA A 82 -2.11 -8.42 -14.16
N VAL A 83 -1.15 -7.49 -14.02
CA VAL A 83 -0.01 -7.62 -13.10
C VAL A 83 -0.48 -7.68 -11.65
N SER A 84 -1.56 -6.97 -11.30
CA SER A 84 -2.12 -7.05 -9.95
C SER A 84 -2.79 -8.40 -9.65
N ALA A 85 -3.41 -9.02 -10.65
CA ALA A 85 -3.94 -10.37 -10.53
C ALA A 85 -2.83 -11.41 -10.31
N GLU A 86 -1.75 -11.35 -11.09
CA GLU A 86 -0.59 -12.23 -10.91
C GLU A 86 0.01 -12.12 -9.51
N ARG A 87 0.20 -10.89 -9.02
CA ARG A 87 0.86 -10.65 -7.72
C ARG A 87 0.03 -11.08 -6.51
N MET A 88 -1.28 -11.29 -6.63
CA MET A 88 -2.13 -11.61 -5.48
C MET A 88 -1.69 -12.88 -4.73
N ALA A 89 -1.16 -13.89 -5.43
CA ALA A 89 -0.63 -15.10 -4.79
C ALA A 89 0.52 -14.78 -3.81
N LEU A 90 1.43 -13.88 -4.19
CA LEU A 90 2.53 -13.45 -3.31
C LEU A 90 2.04 -12.58 -2.15
N VAL A 91 0.97 -11.82 -2.37
CA VAL A 91 0.30 -11.04 -1.30
C VAL A 91 -0.29 -11.98 -0.25
N THR A 92 -1.02 -13.02 -0.68
CA THR A 92 -1.58 -14.01 0.24
C THR A 92 -0.51 -14.80 0.98
N GLU A 93 0.56 -15.22 0.28
CA GLU A 93 1.71 -15.88 0.91
C GLU A 93 2.34 -15.01 2.01
N ASP A 94 2.52 -13.71 1.74
CA ASP A 94 3.11 -12.82 2.74
C ASP A 94 2.19 -12.61 3.94
N LEU A 95 0.88 -12.50 3.72
CA LEU A 95 -0.11 -12.35 4.78
C LEU A 95 -0.15 -13.59 5.67
N ASP A 96 -0.11 -14.79 5.07
CA ASP A 96 -0.04 -16.05 5.80
C ASP A 96 1.27 -16.15 6.61
N ALA A 97 2.38 -15.70 6.04
CA ALA A 97 3.69 -15.68 6.71
C ALA A 97 3.76 -14.71 7.90
N LEU A 98 2.81 -13.77 8.05
CA LEU A 98 2.73 -12.92 9.24
C LEU A 98 2.37 -13.71 10.50
N GLY A 99 1.71 -14.86 10.35
CA GLY A 99 1.27 -15.70 11.44
C GLY A 99 0.11 -15.11 12.27
N PRO A 100 -0.21 -15.70 13.42
CA PRO A 100 -1.22 -15.16 14.34
C PRO A 100 -0.75 -13.84 14.95
N GLY A 101 -1.70 -12.93 15.22
CA GLY A 101 -1.39 -11.65 15.87
C GLY A 101 -2.47 -10.60 15.66
N ALA A 102 -2.06 -9.33 15.77
CA ALA A 102 -2.95 -8.20 15.52
C ALA A 102 -3.56 -8.24 14.12
N THR A 103 -4.80 -7.77 14.00
CA THR A 103 -5.51 -7.59 12.74
C THR A 103 -4.67 -6.75 11.77
N VAL A 104 -4.62 -7.16 10.52
CA VAL A 104 -3.82 -6.54 9.46
C VAL A 104 -4.70 -5.65 8.60
N LEU A 105 -4.31 -4.39 8.43
CA LEU A 105 -4.82 -3.49 7.39
C LEU A 105 -3.97 -3.66 6.14
N ALA A 106 -4.47 -4.42 5.17
CA ALA A 106 -3.83 -4.63 3.88
C ALA A 106 -4.30 -3.59 2.86
N GLU A 107 -3.38 -2.80 2.31
CA GLU A 107 -3.73 -1.64 1.48
C GLU A 107 -2.86 -1.49 0.24
N GLY A 108 -3.49 -1.00 -0.84
CA GLY A 108 -2.78 -0.60 -2.04
C GLY A 108 -3.70 -0.41 -3.23
N PRO A 109 -3.23 0.22 -4.31
CA PRO A 109 -4.03 0.38 -5.53
C PRO A 109 -4.27 -0.96 -6.26
N GLN A 110 -3.55 -2.01 -5.86
CA GLN A 110 -3.55 -3.34 -6.44
C GLN A 110 -4.57 -4.28 -5.77
N VAL A 111 -5.24 -3.80 -4.71
CA VAL A 111 -6.33 -4.50 -4.01
C VAL A 111 -7.57 -4.46 -4.90
N LEU A 112 -7.68 -5.41 -5.84
CA LEU A 112 -8.80 -5.49 -6.77
C LEU A 112 -10.01 -6.18 -6.11
N PRO A 113 -11.25 -5.67 -6.27
CA PRO A 113 -12.44 -6.22 -5.61
C PRO A 113 -12.66 -7.72 -5.86
N ASP A 114 -12.53 -8.16 -7.10
CA ASP A 114 -12.73 -9.55 -7.54
C ASP A 114 -11.68 -10.53 -7.01
N LEU A 115 -10.46 -10.06 -6.73
CA LEU A 115 -9.40 -10.87 -6.13
C LEU A 115 -9.55 -10.99 -4.62
N VAL A 116 -10.14 -9.98 -3.99
CA VAL A 116 -10.30 -9.90 -2.54
C VAL A 116 -11.60 -10.55 -2.08
N ALA A 117 -12.69 -10.42 -2.84
CA ALA A 117 -14.00 -10.94 -2.46
C ALA A 117 -13.99 -12.41 -1.98
N PRO A 118 -13.27 -13.34 -2.63
CA PRO A 118 -13.19 -14.74 -2.17
C PRO A 118 -12.44 -14.93 -0.85
N LEU A 119 -11.63 -13.94 -0.44
CA LEU A 119 -10.84 -13.95 0.79
C LEU A 119 -11.57 -13.33 1.98
N LEU A 120 -12.74 -12.70 1.75
CA LEU A 120 -13.48 -12.00 2.79
C LEU A 120 -14.32 -12.96 3.63
N THR A 121 -14.18 -12.84 4.95
CA THR A 121 -15.09 -13.48 5.91
C THR A 121 -16.41 -12.70 6.05
N SER A 122 -16.41 -11.43 5.66
CA SER A 122 -17.57 -10.54 5.62
C SER A 122 -17.33 -9.41 4.60
N PRO A 123 -18.36 -8.94 3.86
CA PRO A 123 -18.25 -7.76 3.00
C PRO A 123 -17.76 -6.51 3.74
N ASP A 124 -17.98 -6.44 5.06
CA ASP A 124 -17.55 -5.31 5.88
C ASP A 124 -16.03 -5.33 6.18
N ALA A 125 -15.34 -6.43 5.90
CA ALA A 125 -13.89 -6.57 6.05
C ALA A 125 -13.10 -5.90 4.90
N ALA A 126 -13.76 -5.19 4.00
CA ALA A 126 -13.11 -4.44 2.94
C ALA A 126 -13.77 -3.10 2.63
N VAL A 127 -12.98 -2.15 2.15
CA VAL A 127 -13.47 -0.88 1.61
C VAL A 127 -12.59 -0.41 0.45
N TRP A 128 -13.21 0.22 -0.55
CA TRP A 128 -12.51 0.86 -1.67
C TRP A 128 -12.67 2.38 -1.65
N LEU A 129 -11.56 3.11 -1.53
CA LEU A 129 -11.53 4.56 -1.63
C LEU A 129 -11.39 4.99 -3.10
N LEU A 130 -12.42 5.61 -3.66
CA LEU A 130 -12.52 5.94 -5.08
C LEU A 130 -12.41 7.45 -5.29
N PRO A 131 -11.22 7.97 -5.64
CA PRO A 131 -11.02 9.40 -5.80
C PRO A 131 -11.71 9.92 -7.06
N THR A 132 -12.12 11.18 -7.03
CA THR A 132 -12.42 11.93 -8.26
C THR A 132 -11.13 12.16 -9.04
N GLU A 133 -11.22 12.29 -10.37
CA GLU A 133 -10.06 12.54 -11.23
C GLU A 133 -9.24 13.76 -10.76
N ARG A 134 -9.94 14.87 -10.47
CA ARG A 134 -9.31 16.11 -9.98
C ARG A 134 -8.51 15.86 -8.71
N PHE A 135 -9.11 15.19 -7.73
CA PHE A 135 -8.47 14.89 -6.46
C PHE A 135 -7.27 13.96 -6.64
N SER A 136 -7.41 12.89 -7.42
CA SER A 136 -6.29 11.97 -7.68
C SER A 136 -5.14 12.65 -8.42
N ARG A 137 -5.44 13.52 -9.39
CA ARG A 137 -4.41 14.26 -10.13
C ARG A 137 -3.64 15.17 -9.19
N GLU A 138 -4.33 16.03 -8.44
CA GLU A 138 -3.71 16.92 -7.45
C GLU A 138 -2.83 16.14 -6.46
N ALA A 139 -3.35 15.06 -5.89
CA ALA A 139 -2.65 14.26 -4.90
C ALA A 139 -1.45 13.47 -5.44
N VAL A 140 -1.53 12.95 -6.68
CA VAL A 140 -0.43 12.21 -7.31
C VAL A 140 0.66 13.18 -7.77
N THR A 141 0.29 14.31 -8.38
CA THR A 141 1.26 15.34 -8.81
C THR A 141 2.02 15.92 -7.63
N ALA A 142 1.35 16.15 -6.48
CA ALA A 142 1.99 16.67 -5.27
C ALA A 142 3.09 15.76 -4.69
N ARG A 143 3.11 14.46 -5.03
CA ARG A 143 4.14 13.52 -4.58
C ARG A 143 5.46 13.65 -5.35
N ALA A 144 5.46 14.32 -6.50
CA ALA A 144 6.63 14.55 -7.34
C ALA A 144 7.46 13.27 -7.60
N GLU A 145 6.78 12.15 -7.86
CA GLU A 145 7.46 10.88 -8.13
C GLU A 145 8.27 10.95 -9.43
N VAL A 146 9.51 10.46 -9.39
CA VAL A 146 10.43 10.47 -10.54
C VAL A 146 9.87 9.60 -11.67
N MET A 147 9.81 10.16 -12.87
CA MET A 147 9.41 9.47 -14.10
C MET A 147 10.59 9.51 -15.09
N PRO A 148 11.52 8.53 -15.05
CA PRO A 148 12.74 8.53 -15.86
C PRO A 148 12.44 8.10 -17.31
N SER A 149 11.65 8.93 -18.00
CA SER A 149 11.25 8.75 -19.40
C SER A 149 11.84 9.88 -20.25
N SER A 150 12.21 9.57 -21.50
CA SER A 150 12.65 10.58 -22.47
C SER A 150 11.57 11.61 -22.82
N ARG A 151 10.30 11.25 -22.59
CA ARG A 151 9.11 12.09 -22.78
C ARG A 151 8.32 12.19 -21.47
N GLU A 152 8.97 12.70 -20.42
CA GLU A 152 8.46 12.75 -19.04
C GLU A 152 7.03 13.29 -18.93
N ALA A 153 6.74 14.45 -19.52
CA ALA A 153 5.41 15.07 -19.44
C ALA A 153 4.30 14.18 -20.02
N GLU A 154 4.60 13.47 -21.12
CA GLU A 154 3.67 12.53 -21.74
C GLU A 154 3.50 11.27 -20.89
N ALA A 155 4.59 10.72 -20.34
CA ALA A 155 4.55 9.58 -19.43
C ALA A 155 3.74 9.87 -18.15
N VAL A 156 3.91 11.07 -17.57
CA VAL A 156 3.14 11.54 -16.41
C VAL A 156 1.66 11.68 -16.75
N GLU A 157 1.33 12.28 -17.91
CA GLU A 157 -0.06 12.41 -18.35
C GLU A 157 -0.71 11.05 -18.62
N ASN A 158 0.00 10.13 -19.27
CA ASN A 158 -0.46 8.76 -19.49
C ASN A 158 -0.71 8.02 -18.17
N ARG A 159 0.18 8.19 -17.18
CA ARG A 159 -0.03 7.65 -15.83
C ARG A 159 -1.30 8.19 -15.18
N HIS A 160 -1.54 9.51 -15.25
CA HIS A 160 -2.75 10.12 -14.69
C HIS A 160 -4.01 9.55 -15.34
N ARG A 161 -4.05 9.47 -16.68
CA ARG A 161 -5.17 8.89 -17.41
C ARG A 161 -5.38 7.41 -17.07
N ARG A 162 -4.29 6.65 -16.93
CA ARG A 162 -4.36 5.26 -16.46
C ARG A 162 -4.99 5.17 -15.08
N ASP A 163 -4.60 6.03 -14.14
CA ASP A 163 -5.13 6.00 -12.77
C ASP A 163 -6.64 6.31 -12.74
N VAL A 164 -7.15 7.15 -13.65
CA VAL A 164 -8.60 7.38 -13.85
C VAL A 164 -9.30 6.08 -14.30
N LEU A 165 -8.75 5.41 -15.32
CA LEU A 165 -9.31 4.16 -15.85
C LEU A 165 -9.29 3.04 -14.81
N VAL A 166 -8.19 2.89 -14.06
CA VAL A 166 -8.10 1.92 -12.96
C VAL A 166 -9.13 2.24 -11.88
N THR A 167 -9.32 3.51 -11.51
CA THR A 167 -10.33 3.89 -10.52
C THR A 167 -11.75 3.58 -10.99
N ALA A 168 -12.05 3.78 -12.28
CA ALA A 168 -13.33 3.39 -12.87
C ALA A 168 -13.54 1.87 -12.83
N ALA A 169 -12.52 1.09 -13.19
CA ALA A 169 -12.58 -0.38 -13.12
C ALA A 169 -12.76 -0.90 -11.69
N LEU A 170 -12.10 -0.28 -10.70
CA LEU A 170 -12.29 -0.60 -9.28
C LEU A 170 -13.73 -0.34 -8.83
N ARG A 171 -14.36 0.76 -9.30
CA ARG A 171 -15.76 1.07 -9.02
C ARG A 171 -16.68 -0.01 -9.57
N GLU A 172 -16.58 -0.28 -10.87
CA GLU A 172 -17.42 -1.26 -11.56
C GLU A 172 -17.36 -2.64 -10.89
N ARG A 173 -16.14 -3.11 -10.59
CA ARG A 173 -15.92 -4.41 -9.93
C ARG A 173 -16.48 -4.44 -8.52
N ALA A 174 -16.30 -3.38 -7.74
CA ALA A 174 -16.84 -3.31 -6.38
C ALA A 174 -18.37 -3.27 -6.39
N ASP A 175 -18.98 -2.47 -7.27
CA ASP A 175 -20.44 -2.36 -7.42
C ASP A 175 -21.05 -3.69 -7.85
N ALA A 176 -20.44 -4.39 -8.82
CA ALA A 176 -20.89 -5.71 -9.29
C ALA A 176 -20.87 -6.78 -8.18
N LEU A 177 -19.99 -6.63 -7.19
CA LEU A 177 -19.84 -7.55 -6.06
C LEU A 177 -20.60 -7.08 -4.80
N GLY A 178 -21.27 -5.93 -4.85
CA GLY A 178 -21.94 -5.33 -3.69
C GLY A 178 -20.96 -4.93 -2.58
N LEU A 179 -19.70 -4.67 -2.92
CA LEU A 179 -18.64 -4.32 -1.98
C LEU A 179 -18.63 -2.83 -1.67
N ARG A 180 -18.19 -2.49 -0.46
CA ARG A 180 -18.28 -1.13 0.05
C ARG A 180 -17.30 -0.18 -0.65
N THR A 181 -17.82 0.89 -1.22
CA THR A 181 -17.02 1.97 -1.81
C THR A 181 -17.20 3.29 -1.05
N VAL A 182 -16.20 4.17 -1.13
CA VAL A 182 -16.23 5.54 -0.58
C VAL A 182 -15.69 6.49 -1.63
N ALA A 183 -16.50 7.44 -2.08
CA ALA A 183 -16.04 8.52 -2.94
C ALA A 183 -15.09 9.46 -2.17
N VAL A 184 -13.99 9.88 -2.82
CA VAL A 184 -13.01 10.82 -2.26
C VAL A 184 -12.87 12.04 -3.19
N ASP A 185 -13.44 13.16 -2.78
CA ASP A 185 -13.50 14.42 -3.55
C ASP A 185 -12.81 15.59 -2.83
N GLY A 186 -12.27 15.36 -1.63
CA GLY A 186 -11.68 16.39 -0.77
C GLY A 186 -12.67 17.11 0.14
N GLY A 187 -13.97 16.78 0.09
CA GLY A 187 -14.99 17.41 0.93
C GLY A 187 -14.96 16.97 2.40
N ARG A 188 -14.27 15.88 2.73
CA ARG A 188 -14.10 15.37 4.10
C ARG A 188 -12.65 15.49 4.54
N SER A 189 -12.43 15.94 5.77
CA SER A 189 -11.11 15.96 6.38
C SER A 189 -10.55 14.54 6.60
N VAL A 190 -9.23 14.43 6.73
CA VAL A 190 -8.57 13.16 7.06
C VAL A 190 -9.11 12.60 8.38
N SER A 191 -9.19 13.43 9.43
CA SER A 191 -9.72 13.03 10.75
C SER A 191 -11.17 12.53 10.65
N GLY A 192 -12.05 13.23 9.93
CA GLY A 192 -13.43 12.75 9.76
C GLY A 192 -13.53 11.43 8.98
N THR A 193 -12.57 11.16 8.09
CA THR A 193 -12.48 9.87 7.37
C THR A 193 -11.98 8.75 8.28
N VAL A 194 -10.98 9.05 9.12
CA VAL A 194 -10.46 8.14 10.16
C VAL A 194 -11.57 7.76 11.14
N ASP A 195 -12.28 8.73 11.70
CA ASP A 195 -13.34 8.49 12.70
C ASP A 195 -14.45 7.58 12.15
N ARG A 196 -14.86 7.82 10.90
CA ARG A 196 -15.87 7.00 10.23
C ARG A 196 -15.37 5.57 10.00
N PHE A 197 -14.11 5.42 9.60
CA PHE A 197 -13.53 4.11 9.34
C PHE A 197 -13.37 3.32 10.64
N VAL A 198 -12.78 3.93 11.69
CA VAL A 198 -12.67 3.34 13.04
C VAL A 198 -14.06 2.93 13.55
N SER A 199 -15.05 3.81 13.47
CA SER A 199 -16.42 3.50 13.89
C SER A 199 -17.01 2.30 13.16
N SER A 200 -16.66 2.09 11.89
CA SER A 200 -17.06 0.89 11.17
C SER A 200 -16.32 -0.35 11.63
N LEU A 201 -15.00 -0.26 11.84
CA LEU A 201 -14.17 -1.39 12.24
C LEU A 201 -14.57 -1.90 13.63
N LEU A 202 -14.92 -1.00 14.56
CA LEU A 202 -15.39 -1.36 15.90
C LEU A 202 -16.73 -2.10 15.91
N ARG A 203 -17.50 -2.07 14.81
CA ARG A 203 -18.76 -2.81 14.65
C ARG A 203 -18.58 -4.15 13.94
N MET A 204 -17.35 -4.52 13.56
CA MET A 204 -17.09 -5.78 12.86
C MET A 204 -17.41 -6.99 13.74
N PRO A 205 -18.18 -7.97 13.21
CA PRO A 205 -18.35 -9.25 13.89
C PRO A 205 -16.99 -9.92 14.16
N GLY A 206 -16.78 -10.42 15.38
CA GLY A 206 -15.50 -11.00 15.81
C GLY A 206 -14.49 -9.98 16.33
N GLY A 207 -14.76 -8.68 16.21
CA GLY A 207 -13.91 -7.62 16.74
C GLY A 207 -12.56 -7.50 16.05
N LEU A 208 -11.69 -6.65 16.60
CA LEU A 208 -10.32 -6.45 16.13
C LEU A 208 -9.35 -7.02 17.16
N VAL A 209 -8.32 -7.72 16.69
CA VAL A 209 -7.17 -8.07 17.52
C VAL A 209 -6.17 -6.93 17.43
N ARG A 210 -5.86 -6.31 18.56
CA ARG A 210 -4.86 -5.23 18.67
C ARG A 210 -3.57 -5.81 19.25
N ALA A 211 -2.45 -5.12 19.10
CA ALA A 211 -1.32 -5.41 19.97
C ALA A 211 -1.72 -5.26 21.44
N ALA A 212 -1.46 -6.29 22.23
CA ALA A 212 -1.75 -6.33 23.66
C ALA A 212 -0.71 -5.55 24.47
N THR A 213 0.52 -5.44 23.95
CA THR A 213 1.63 -4.78 24.63
C THR A 213 2.35 -3.79 23.73
N GLY A 214 3.04 -2.84 24.37
CA GLY A 214 3.93 -1.92 23.68
C GLY A 214 5.06 -2.61 22.93
N GLU A 215 5.52 -3.77 23.40
CA GLU A 215 6.57 -4.56 22.76
C GLU A 215 6.09 -5.19 21.45
N GLU A 216 4.86 -5.74 21.44
CA GLU A 216 4.21 -6.25 20.24
C GLU A 216 4.04 -5.14 19.20
N ARG A 217 3.53 -3.97 19.61
CA ARG A 217 3.41 -2.80 18.75
C ARG A 217 4.76 -2.35 18.18
N ALA A 218 5.78 -2.24 19.02
CA ALA A 218 7.12 -1.88 18.58
C ALA A 218 7.69 -2.90 17.58
N LEU A 219 7.44 -4.19 17.78
CA LEU A 219 7.83 -5.25 16.85
C LEU A 219 7.13 -5.10 15.50
N MET A 220 5.81 -4.86 15.49
CA MET A 220 5.05 -4.65 14.25
C MET A 220 5.59 -3.46 13.45
N ARG A 221 5.79 -2.30 14.10
CA ARG A 221 6.34 -1.11 13.42
C ARG A 221 7.75 -1.35 12.87
N ARG A 222 8.60 -2.08 13.59
CA ARG A 222 9.93 -2.49 13.09
C ARG A 222 9.84 -3.34 11.83
N GLN A 223 8.96 -4.34 11.83
CA GLN A 223 8.78 -5.23 10.68
C GLN A 223 8.25 -4.47 9.46
N GLU A 224 7.31 -3.55 9.67
CA GLU A 224 6.77 -2.68 8.61
C GLU A 224 7.84 -1.73 8.05
N ASN A 225 8.66 -1.11 8.92
CA ASN A 225 9.75 -0.25 8.49
C ASN A 225 10.85 -1.02 7.74
N GLN A 226 11.13 -2.28 8.13
CA GLN A 226 12.06 -3.13 7.40
C GLN A 226 11.58 -3.43 5.97
N VAL A 227 10.27 -3.66 5.79
CA VAL A 227 9.67 -3.82 4.47
C VAL A 227 9.82 -2.54 3.65
N MET A 228 9.50 -1.38 4.23
CA MET A 228 9.63 -0.09 3.56
C MET A 228 11.08 0.22 3.18
N ALA A 229 12.04 0.01 4.09
CA ALA A 229 13.45 0.22 3.82
C ALA A 229 13.92 -0.66 2.66
N ARG A 230 13.51 -1.93 2.67
CA ARG A 230 13.86 -2.87 1.61
C ARG A 230 13.26 -2.45 0.26
N GLN A 231 12.01 -1.99 0.23
CA GLN A 231 11.39 -1.45 -0.98
C GLN A 231 12.19 -0.27 -1.55
N LEU A 232 12.55 0.70 -0.69
CA LEU A 232 13.25 1.90 -1.11
C LEU A 232 14.67 1.61 -1.60
N THR A 233 15.36 0.66 -0.95
CA THR A 233 16.67 0.18 -1.42
C THR A 233 16.55 -0.46 -2.80
N LEU A 234 15.62 -1.40 -2.99
CA LEU A 234 15.44 -2.04 -4.28
C LEU A 234 14.94 -1.08 -5.37
N TYR A 235 14.11 -0.11 -5.02
CA TYR A 235 13.68 0.94 -5.94
C TYR A 235 14.87 1.74 -6.48
N ARG A 236 15.80 2.12 -5.60
CA ARG A 236 17.03 2.82 -6.01
C ARG A 236 17.94 1.94 -6.87
N GLU A 237 18.04 0.65 -6.55
CA GLU A 237 18.79 -0.32 -7.36
C GLU A 237 18.20 -0.47 -8.77
N ASP A 238 16.87 -0.57 -8.88
CA ASP A 238 16.13 -0.70 -10.15
C ASP A 238 16.28 0.54 -11.04
N LEU A 239 16.17 1.74 -10.45
CA LEU A 239 16.35 2.99 -11.18
C LEU A 239 17.81 3.29 -11.54
N GLY A 240 18.74 2.82 -10.71
CA GLY A 240 20.15 3.16 -10.82
C GLY A 240 20.46 4.58 -10.33
N VAL A 241 21.72 4.78 -9.93
CA VAL A 241 22.22 6.02 -9.30
C VAL A 241 22.13 7.24 -10.24
N GLY A 242 22.10 7.03 -11.56
CA GLY A 242 21.94 8.12 -12.53
C GLY A 242 20.54 8.73 -12.52
N ALA A 243 19.49 7.92 -12.36
CA ALA A 243 18.11 8.39 -12.31
C ALA A 243 17.68 8.80 -10.89
N LEU A 244 18.30 8.22 -9.86
CA LEU A 244 18.02 8.52 -8.46
C LEU A 244 19.33 8.66 -7.67
N PRO A 245 20.00 9.85 -7.75
CA PRO A 245 21.30 10.06 -7.14
C PRO A 245 21.24 9.99 -5.61
N ASP A 246 20.22 10.61 -5.02
CA ASP A 246 19.99 10.61 -3.59
C ASP A 246 19.16 9.41 -3.14
N PRO A 247 19.40 8.85 -1.94
CA PRO A 247 18.58 7.77 -1.42
C PRO A 247 17.11 8.24 -1.30
N PRO A 248 16.14 7.48 -1.83
CA PRO A 248 14.76 7.93 -1.82
C PRO A 248 14.27 8.09 -0.37
N PRO A 249 13.60 9.21 -0.05
CA PRO A 249 12.94 9.35 1.22
C PRO A 249 11.73 8.43 1.27
N GLY A 250 11.42 7.96 2.47
CA GLY A 250 10.18 7.30 2.71
C GLY A 250 9.69 7.48 4.13
N PRO A 251 8.42 7.15 4.34
CA PRO A 251 7.82 7.21 5.65
C PRO A 251 8.22 6.00 6.49
N PHE A 252 8.77 6.27 7.66
CA PHE A 252 9.09 5.28 8.68
C PHE A 252 8.28 5.57 9.94
N SER A 253 7.55 4.57 10.41
CA SER A 253 6.75 4.67 11.63
C SER A 253 7.64 4.70 12.86
N CYS A 254 7.26 5.46 13.89
CA CYS A 254 7.92 5.41 15.19
C CYS A 254 7.88 3.99 15.75
N GLU A 255 8.99 3.48 16.25
CA GLU A 255 9.19 2.12 16.78
C GLU A 255 9.14 2.06 18.32
N CYS A 256 8.68 3.13 18.97
CA CYS A 256 8.52 3.16 20.44
C CYS A 256 7.51 2.12 20.94
N SER A 257 7.49 1.85 22.24
CA SER A 257 6.52 0.94 22.86
C SER A 257 5.20 1.62 23.27
N THR A 258 5.00 2.89 22.93
CA THR A 258 3.75 3.60 23.28
C THR A 258 2.61 3.14 22.38
N LEU A 259 1.62 2.44 22.96
CA LEU A 259 0.35 2.13 22.31
C LEU A 259 -0.34 3.42 21.87
N GLY A 260 -1.00 3.42 20.71
CA GLY A 260 -1.62 4.60 20.13
C GLY A 260 -0.66 5.53 19.39
N CYS A 261 0.66 5.31 19.45
CA CYS A 261 1.62 6.18 18.78
C CYS A 261 1.53 6.06 17.25
N ALA A 262 1.14 7.16 16.61
CA ALA A 262 1.04 7.32 15.16
C ALA A 262 2.14 8.24 14.57
N ALA A 263 3.17 8.56 15.35
CA ALA A 263 4.26 9.42 14.89
C ALA A 263 5.05 8.73 13.76
N GLU A 264 5.45 9.50 12.75
CA GLU A 264 6.26 9.03 11.61
C GLU A 264 7.37 10.05 11.30
N ALA A 265 8.45 9.55 10.70
CA ALA A 265 9.51 10.37 10.14
C ALA A 265 9.65 10.08 8.65
N TRP A 266 9.79 11.15 7.87
CA TRP A 266 10.19 11.06 6.46
C TRP A 266 11.71 11.16 6.39
N LEU A 267 12.37 10.06 6.05
CA LEU A 267 13.83 9.95 6.05
C LEU A 267 14.31 9.30 4.76
N PRO A 268 15.47 9.72 4.20
CA PRO A 268 16.20 8.93 3.22
C PRO A 268 16.45 7.51 3.75
N VAL A 269 16.32 6.49 2.90
CA VAL A 269 16.46 5.08 3.33
C VAL A 269 17.78 4.80 4.04
N ASP A 270 18.89 5.36 3.57
CA ASP A 270 20.22 5.18 4.18
C ASP A 270 20.29 5.82 5.58
N GLU A 271 19.58 6.93 5.79
CA GLU A 271 19.49 7.56 7.10
C GLU A 271 18.67 6.71 8.08
N TYR A 272 17.53 6.17 7.64
CA TYR A 272 16.76 5.21 8.44
C TYR A 272 17.62 4.01 8.84
N LEU A 273 18.35 3.41 7.90
CA LEU A 273 19.22 2.25 8.16
C LEU A 273 20.32 2.59 9.18
N ARG A 274 20.96 3.76 9.06
CA ARG A 274 21.96 4.23 10.03
C ARG A 274 21.37 4.43 11.42
N ARG A 275 20.24 5.14 11.53
CA ARG A 275 19.56 5.38 12.81
C ARG A 275 19.11 4.05 13.44
N ARG A 276 18.57 3.14 12.62
CA ARG A 276 18.10 1.83 13.10
C ARG A 276 19.25 0.96 13.60
N ALA A 277 20.44 1.03 12.98
CA ALA A 277 21.62 0.33 13.48
C ALA A 277 22.03 0.77 14.91
N ALA A 278 21.71 2.01 15.30
CA ALA A 278 21.99 2.55 16.64
C ALA A 278 20.90 2.23 17.68
N GLY A 279 19.67 1.89 17.26
CA GLY A 279 18.55 1.63 18.16
C GLY A 279 17.20 1.70 17.44
N PRO A 280 16.07 1.49 18.14
CA PRO A 280 14.75 1.68 17.56
C PRO A 280 14.57 3.11 17.05
N LEU A 281 13.90 3.29 15.90
CA LEU A 281 13.57 4.62 15.41
C LEU A 281 12.49 5.25 16.30
N VAL A 282 12.86 6.13 17.22
CA VAL A 282 11.90 6.89 18.04
C VAL A 282 11.71 8.27 17.44
N VAL A 283 10.45 8.61 17.14
CA VAL A 283 10.06 9.93 16.63
C VAL A 283 9.35 10.67 17.76
N HIS A 284 9.88 11.85 18.11
CA HIS A 284 9.28 12.75 19.08
C HIS A 284 8.38 13.73 18.32
N VAL A 285 7.09 13.75 18.65
CA VAL A 285 6.18 14.79 18.14
C VAL A 285 6.50 16.06 18.92
N VAL A 286 6.96 17.09 18.21
CA VAL A 286 7.16 18.45 18.77
C VAL A 286 5.83 19.17 18.80
#